data_AF-A0A943K9H7-F1
#
_entry.id   AF-A0A943K9H7-F1
#
_cell.length_a   1.000
_cell.length_b   1.000
_cell.length_c   1.000
_cell.angle_alpha   90.00
_cell.angle_beta   90.00
_cell.angle_gamma   90.00
#
_symmetry.space_group_name_H-M   'P 1'
#
loop_
_entity.id
_entity.type
_entity.pdbx_description
1 polymer ?
#
loop_
_entity_poly.entity_id
_entity_poly.type
_entity_poly.pdbx_seq_one_letter_code
_entity_poly.pdbx_strand_id
1 'polypeptide(L)'
;MLTESGTLLAAGLALCLVGLIGIVVTVRLYLHRGPLLSAAYFAAPKEEREKLKTQKAYRYAGNLFLVLTTVCWLFGLSLVFDEEALAL
;
A
#
# COMPACT_ATOMS: atom_id res chain seq x y z
N MET A 1 7.52 -22.42 -18.19
CA MET A 1 8.30 -21.98 -17.01
C MET A 1 8.79 -20.58 -17.30
N LEU A 2 8.57 -19.62 -16.41
CA LEU A 2 9.17 -18.29 -16.56
C LEU A 2 10.68 -18.42 -16.32
N THR A 3 11.48 -17.67 -17.09
CA THR A 3 12.90 -17.50 -16.79
C THR A 3 13.07 -16.73 -15.48
N GLU A 4 14.21 -16.86 -14.83
CA GLU A 4 14.52 -16.13 -13.58
C GLU A 4 14.31 -14.61 -13.75
N SER A 5 14.79 -14.05 -14.87
CA SER A 5 14.52 -12.65 -15.27
C SER A 5 13.02 -12.33 -15.38
N GLY A 6 12.23 -13.22 -15.98
CA GLY A 6 10.78 -13.07 -16.09
C GLY A 6 10.08 -13.09 -14.73
N THR A 7 10.59 -13.84 -13.75
CA THR A 7 10.05 -13.86 -12.38
C THR A 7 10.35 -12.58 -11.60
N LEU A 8 11.56 -12.01 -11.76
CA LEU A 8 11.94 -10.74 -11.14
C LEU A 8 11.10 -9.58 -11.68
N LEU A 9 10.93 -9.52 -13.00
CA LEU A 9 10.06 -8.52 -13.64
C LEU A 9 8.61 -8.62 -13.15
N ALA A 10 8.06 -9.83 -13.08
CA ALA A 10 6.71 -10.06 -12.57
C ALA A 10 6.56 -9.65 -11.10
N ALA A 11 7.56 -9.93 -10.26
CA ALA A 11 7.59 -9.51 -8.86
C ALA A 11 7.65 -7.99 -8.72
N GLY A 12 8.51 -7.31 -9.52
CA GLY A 12 8.60 -5.86 -9.54
C GLY A 12 7.28 -5.19 -9.94
N LEU A 13 6.64 -5.69 -11.01
CA LEU A 13 5.32 -5.21 -11.43
C LEU A 13 4.24 -5.44 -10.37
N ALA A 14 4.25 -6.59 -9.69
CA ALA A 14 3.33 -6.88 -8.60
C ALA A 14 3.49 -5.89 -7.44
N LEU A 15 4.74 -5.57 -7.05
CA LEU A 15 5.02 -4.56 -6.03
C LEU A 15 4.55 -3.16 -6.47
N CYS A 16 4.76 -2.80 -7.73
CA CYS A 16 4.25 -1.54 -8.29
C CYS A 16 2.72 -1.45 -8.23
N LEU A 17 2.02 -2.54 -8.55
CA LEU A 17 0.56 -2.64 -8.45
C LEU A 17 0.07 -2.49 -7.00
N VAL A 18 0.76 -3.15 -6.05
CA VAL A 18 0.45 -3.00 -4.61
C VAL A 18 0.65 -1.55 -4.17
N GLY A 19 1.71 -0.88 -4.61
CA GLY A 19 1.92 0.54 -4.35
C GLY A 19 0.82 1.43 -4.94
N LEU A 20 0.33 1.13 -6.15
CA LEU A 20 -0.83 1.84 -6.74
C LEU A 20 -2.10 1.70 -5.89
N ILE A 21 -2.38 0.51 -5.35
CA ILE A 21 -3.50 0.32 -4.43
C ILE A 21 -3.26 1.10 -3.13
N GLY A 22 -2.03 1.04 -2.61
CA GLY A 22 -1.60 1.74 -1.40
C GLY A 22 -1.78 3.27 -1.49
N ILE A 23 -1.46 3.89 -2.63
CA ILE A 23 -1.66 5.34 -2.80
C ILE A 23 -3.14 5.72 -2.83
N VAL A 24 -4.00 4.91 -3.47
CA VAL A 24 -5.45 5.16 -3.49
C VAL A 24 -6.03 5.08 -2.07
N VAL A 25 -5.60 4.08 -1.28
CA VAL A 25 -5.99 3.95 0.12
C VAL A 25 -5.51 5.14 0.94
N THR A 26 -4.25 5.54 0.77
CA THR A 26 -3.65 6.71 1.41
C THR A 26 -4.49 7.96 1.15
N VAL A 27 -4.80 8.26 -0.11
CA VAL A 27 -5.61 9.42 -0.49
C VAL A 27 -6.99 9.37 0.17
N ARG A 28 -7.66 8.21 0.19
CA ARG A 28 -8.96 8.07 0.87
C ARG A 28 -8.88 8.33 2.37
N LEU A 29 -7.81 7.86 3.03
CA LEU A 29 -7.58 8.10 4.45
C LEU A 29 -7.35 9.60 4.74
N TYR A 30 -6.56 10.29 3.91
CA TYR A 30 -6.35 11.74 4.04
C TYR A 30 -7.61 12.56 3.78
N LEU A 31 -8.51 12.07 2.92
CA LEU A 31 -9.85 12.65 2.72
C LEU A 31 -10.86 12.25 3.81
N HIS A 32 -10.45 11.48 4.83
CA HIS A 32 -11.31 10.99 5.91
C HIS A 32 -12.52 10.20 5.39
N ARG A 33 -12.34 9.48 4.27
CA ARG A 33 -13.41 8.72 3.62
C ARG A 33 -13.28 7.23 3.91
N GLY A 34 -14.41 6.62 4.28
CA GLY A 34 -14.51 5.18 4.50
C GLY A 34 -14.11 4.75 5.92
N PRO A 35 -14.03 3.44 6.18
CA PRO A 35 -13.64 2.92 7.49
C PRO A 35 -12.18 3.23 7.82
N LEU A 36 -11.89 3.45 9.10
CA LEU A 36 -10.50 3.55 9.57
C LEU A 36 -9.84 2.16 9.48
N LEU A 37 -8.72 2.07 8.79
CA LEU A 37 -7.95 0.83 8.66
C LEU A 37 -7.06 0.63 9.89
N SER A 38 -7.67 0.33 11.04
CA SER A 38 -6.97 -0.03 12.28
C SER A 38 -7.59 -1.26 12.92
N ALA A 39 -6.77 -2.11 13.56
CA ALA A 39 -7.25 -3.30 14.25
C ALA A 39 -8.29 -2.95 15.32
N ALA A 40 -8.08 -1.85 16.05
CA ALA A 40 -9.01 -1.34 17.05
C ALA A 40 -10.38 -0.98 16.43
N TYR A 41 -10.41 -0.37 15.24
CA TYR A 41 -11.66 -0.06 14.55
C TYR A 41 -12.44 -1.31 14.15
N PHE A 42 -11.75 -2.36 13.68
CA PHE A 42 -12.41 -3.62 13.31
C PHE A 42 -12.87 -4.43 14.52
N ALA A 43 -12.11 -4.41 15.62
CA ALA A 43 -12.45 -5.08 16.87
C ALA A 43 -13.56 -4.39 17.66
N ALA A 44 -13.73 -3.06 17.49
CA ALA A 44 -14.73 -2.29 18.23
C ALA A 44 -16.17 -2.64 17.78
N PRO A 45 -17.15 -2.58 18.72
CA PRO A 45 -18.58 -2.62 18.40
C PRO A 45 -18.99 -1.47 17.46
N LYS A 46 -20.05 -1.66 16.66
CA LYS A 46 -20.50 -0.67 15.67
C LYS A 46 -20.70 0.74 16.25
N GLU A 47 -21.21 0.84 17.48
CA GLU A 47 -21.48 2.10 18.18
C GLU A 47 -20.21 2.85 18.58
N GLU A 48 -19.11 2.14 18.85
CA GLU A 48 -17.83 2.73 19.24
C GLU A 48 -16.96 3.09 18.03
N ARG A 49 -17.18 2.46 16.88
CA ARG A 49 -16.42 2.70 15.65
C ARG A 49 -16.44 4.15 15.20
N GLU A 50 -17.59 4.82 15.29
CA GLU A 50 -17.70 6.23 14.89
C GLU A 50 -16.85 7.15 15.79
N LYS A 51 -16.69 6.80 17.08
CA LYS A 51 -15.85 7.57 18.01
C LYS A 51 -14.35 7.44 17.69
N LEU A 52 -13.96 6.35 17.04
CA LEU A 52 -12.57 6.08 16.63
C LEU A 52 -12.18 6.81 15.33
N LYS A 53 -13.15 7.28 14.54
CA LYS A 53 -12.95 8.00 13.27
C LYS A 53 -12.51 9.45 13.49
N THR A 54 -11.35 9.62 14.13
CA THR A 54 -10.76 10.94 14.35
C THR A 54 -9.82 11.32 13.23
N GLN A 55 -9.69 12.64 12.97
CA GLN A 55 -8.72 13.15 11.98
C GLN A 55 -7.29 12.68 12.25
N LYS A 56 -6.90 12.63 13.53
CA LYS A 56 -5.58 12.13 13.93
C LYS A 56 -5.40 10.65 13.56
N ALA A 57 -6.42 9.82 13.80
CA ALA A 57 -6.37 8.41 13.47
C ALA A 57 -6.28 8.17 11.94
N TYR A 58 -7.07 8.90 11.15
CA TYR A 58 -7.00 8.84 9.69
C TYR A 58 -5.63 9.25 9.15
N ARG A 59 -5.06 10.35 9.66
CA ARG A 59 -3.70 10.80 9.28
C ARG A 59 -2.63 9.79 9.67
N TYR A 60 -2.74 9.18 10.84
CA TYR A 60 -1.80 8.14 11.28
C TYR A 60 -1.84 6.93 10.34
N ALA A 61 -3.04 6.40 10.06
CA ALA A 61 -3.20 5.30 9.12
C ALA A 61 -2.73 5.69 7.71
N GLY A 62 -3.04 6.91 7.27
CA GLY A 62 -2.60 7.45 5.98
C GLY A 62 -1.07 7.50 5.86
N ASN A 63 -0.37 7.95 6.91
CA ASN A 63 1.09 7.94 6.95
C ASN A 63 1.68 6.53 6.85
N LEU A 64 1.08 5.56 7.55
CA LEU A 64 1.53 4.17 7.49
C LEU A 64 1.41 3.62 6.06
N PHE A 65 0.26 3.82 5.43
CA PHE A 65 0.04 3.39 4.04
C PHE A 65 0.92 4.16 3.04
N LEU A 66 1.21 5.43 3.29
CA LEU A 66 2.13 6.22 2.46
C LEU A 66 3.55 5.64 2.51
N VAL A 67 4.07 5.35 3.70
CA VAL A 67 5.39 4.73 3.87
C VAL A 67 5.43 3.35 3.18
N LEU A 68 4.41 2.51 3.39
CA LEU A 68 4.33 1.21 2.74
C LEU A 68 4.32 1.33 1.21
N THR A 69 3.55 2.29 0.68
CA THR A 69 3.49 2.59 -0.76
C THR A 69 4.85 2.98 -1.30
N THR A 70 5.55 3.88 -0.61
CA THR A 70 6.89 4.32 -1.00
C THR A 70 7.86 3.13 -1.05
N VAL A 71 7.84 2.27 -0.04
CA VAL A 71 8.67 1.05 -0.01
C VAL A 71 8.33 0.15 -1.20
N CYS A 72 7.06 -0.16 -1.43
CA CYS A 72 6.63 -1.00 -2.56
C CYS A 72 7.07 -0.42 -3.91
N TRP A 73 6.99 0.89 -4.11
CA TRP A 73 7.45 1.51 -5.36
C TRP A 73 8.97 1.53 -5.48
N LEU A 74 9.72 1.82 -4.42
CA LEU A 74 11.19 1.79 -4.48
C LEU A 74 11.70 0.40 -4.86
N PHE A 75 11.20 -0.65 -4.18
CA PHE A 75 11.58 -2.03 -4.47
C PHE A 75 10.99 -2.55 -5.79
N GLY A 76 9.74 -2.17 -6.11
CA GLY A 76 9.10 -2.59 -7.36
C GLY A 76 9.81 -2.02 -8.58
N LEU A 77 10.12 -0.72 -8.56
CA LEU A 77 10.83 -0.06 -9.65
C LEU A 77 12.28 -0.54 -9.73
N SER A 78 12.97 -0.78 -8.61
CA SER A 78 14.34 -1.31 -8.66
C SER A 78 14.41 -2.67 -9.35
N LEU A 79 13.42 -3.54 -9.14
CA LEU A 79 13.35 -4.86 -9.79
C LEU A 79 12.91 -4.77 -11.26
N VAL A 80 12.05 -3.83 -11.62
CA VAL A 80 11.63 -3.61 -13.01
C VAL A 80 12.78 -3.06 -13.87
N PHE A 81 13.61 -2.19 -13.28
CA PHE A 81 14.73 -1.55 -13.96
C PHE A 81 16.10 -2.22 -13.68
N ASP A 82 16.10 -3.40 -13.07
CA ASP A 82 17.33 -4.17 -12.89
C ASP A 82 17.86 -4.62 -14.26
N GLU A 83 19.17 -4.53 -14.49
CA GLU A 83 19.78 -4.82 -15.80
C GLU A 83 19.51 -6.26 -16.24
N GLU A 84 19.44 -7.20 -15.29
CA GLU A 84 19.09 -8.61 -15.54
C GLU A 84 17.60 -8.80 -15.90
N ALA A 85 16.72 -7.95 -15.40
CA ALA A 85 15.30 -7.96 -15.74
C ALA A 85 15.03 -7.27 -17.09
N LEU A 86 15.85 -6.27 -17.45
CA LEU A 86 15.79 -5.54 -18.72
C LEU A 86 16.49 -6.26 -19.88
N ALA A 87 17.35 -7.26 -19.61
CA ALA A 87 18.01 -8.09 -20.61
C ALA A 87 17.12 -9.17 -21.26
N LEU A 88 15.80 -9.09 -21.04
CA LEU A 88 14.77 -10.04 -21.51
C LEU A 88 14.48 -9.91 -23.01
#